data_AF-A0A834TNA6-F1
#
_entry.id   AF-A0A834TNA6-F1
#
_cell.length_a   1.000
_cell.length_b   1.000
_cell.length_c   1.000
_cell.angle_alpha   90.00
_cell.angle_beta   90.00
_cell.angle_gamma   90.00
#
_symmetry.space_group_name_H-M   'P 1'
#
loop_
_entity.id
_entity.type
_entity.pdbx_description
1 polymer ?
#
loop_
_entity_poly.entity_id
_entity_poly.type
_entity_poly.pdbx_seq_one_letter_code
_entity_poly.pdbx_strand_id
1 'polypeptide(L)'
;MHCRRCGGGEFVSEVVLQRRHDGVEAAERDVMRGEILRNHSGAAGYTFSLKNRSLLGAANVYCGTARCIHGTASLSRDYYDVLGVSKNASASEIKKAYYGLAKKLHPDTNKDDPEAEKKFQEVSIAYEVLKDEDKRQQYDQVGHDAFVNQQSSGFGGDPGFNPFEQIFRDHDFVKSFFHQNVGGEDVKAFIELSFMEAVQGCSKSVTFQTDVLCNTCGGSGVPPGTRPETCKRCKGSGVTYVQAGIFRMESTCTSCKGTGKIVSSFCKSCRGAKVIRGTKSVKLDFVPGIDNNETIKVFRSGGADPEANQPGDLYVTVKVREDPVFRREGSDIHVDAVLSITQAILGGTIQVPTLTGDVVLKVRPGTQPGQKVVLKKKGIKTKNSYSLGDQYVHFNVSIPSNLTQRQRQLIEEFAKEEQGEYDKERAASGSG
;
A
#
# COMPACT_ATOMS: atom_id res chain seq x y z
N MET A 1 -63.96 -13.47 39.41
CA MET A 1 -63.83 -12.02 39.12
C MET A 1 -63.36 -11.30 40.38
N HIS A 2 -62.86 -10.07 40.24
CA HIS A 2 -62.47 -9.15 41.33
C HIS A 2 -61.31 -9.59 42.25
N CYS A 3 -60.16 -8.95 42.06
CA CYS A 3 -59.47 -8.32 43.19
C CYS A 3 -59.04 -6.89 42.76
N ARG A 4 -58.81 -6.02 43.74
CA ARG A 4 -58.42 -4.58 43.61
C ARG A 4 -57.01 -4.43 44.23
N ARG A 5 -56.22 -3.34 44.12
CA ARG A 5 -56.30 -2.00 43.48
C ARG A 5 -54.88 -1.38 43.51
N CYS A 6 -54.58 -0.43 42.61
CA CYS A 6 -53.55 0.63 42.72
C CYS A 6 -52.05 0.25 42.88
N GLY A 7 -51.09 1.07 42.43
CA GLY A 7 -51.19 2.32 41.65
C GLY A 7 -49.84 3.05 41.48
N GLY A 8 -49.80 4.05 40.59
CA GLY A 8 -48.60 4.83 40.19
C GLY A 8 -47.80 4.15 39.07
N GLY A 9 -47.32 4.81 38.00
CA GLY A 9 -47.33 6.24 37.64
C GLY A 9 -45.94 6.89 37.78
N GLU A 10 -45.39 7.68 36.85
CA GLU A 10 -45.88 8.15 35.53
C GLU A 10 -44.72 8.40 34.52
N PHE A 11 -45.08 8.82 33.30
CA PHE A 11 -44.28 9.35 32.19
C PHE A 11 -42.96 10.09 32.51
N VAL A 12 -41.99 9.96 31.59
CA VAL A 12 -41.44 11.13 30.84
C VAL A 12 -41.11 10.70 29.39
N SER A 13 -41.26 11.61 28.43
CA SER A 13 -40.84 11.43 27.02
C SER A 13 -40.11 12.67 26.49
N GLU A 14 -39.14 12.44 25.60
CA GLU A 14 -38.80 13.30 24.44
C GLU A 14 -38.10 14.69 24.64
N VAL A 15 -37.67 15.26 23.51
CA VAL A 15 -37.29 16.67 23.21
C VAL A 15 -35.81 17.09 23.39
N VAL A 16 -35.06 16.91 22.28
CA VAL A 16 -34.27 17.93 21.54
C VAL A 16 -33.93 19.25 22.25
N LEU A 17 -32.65 19.65 22.30
CA LEU A 17 -32.23 21.01 21.91
C LEU A 17 -30.73 21.11 21.54
N GLN A 18 -30.15 22.31 21.41
CA GLN A 18 -29.28 22.64 20.27
C GLN A 18 -28.39 23.91 20.46
N ARG A 19 -27.18 23.89 19.87
CA ARG A 19 -26.30 25.03 19.44
C ARG A 19 -25.42 25.81 20.44
N ARG A 20 -24.33 26.37 19.85
CA ARG A 20 -23.38 27.42 20.32
C ARG A 20 -22.42 26.97 21.45
N HIS A 21 -21.27 27.62 21.69
CA HIS A 21 -20.78 28.96 21.30
C HIS A 21 -19.35 28.95 20.71
N ASP A 22 -19.07 29.94 19.84
CA ASP A 22 -17.86 30.76 19.62
C ASP A 22 -16.45 30.10 19.50
N GLY A 23 -15.41 30.70 18.91
CA GLY A 23 -15.23 32.04 18.31
C GLY A 23 -13.92 32.70 18.79
N VAL A 24 -13.36 33.64 18.02
CA VAL A 24 -12.04 34.31 18.21
C VAL A 24 -10.83 33.36 17.94
N GLU A 25 -9.85 33.60 17.06
CA GLU A 25 -9.28 34.77 16.33
C GLU A 25 -8.01 35.38 16.95
N ALA A 26 -6.85 34.81 16.60
CA ALA A 26 -5.51 35.43 16.50
C ALA A 26 -4.63 34.44 15.70
N ALA A 27 -3.90 34.72 14.62
CA ALA A 27 -3.33 35.94 14.04
C ALA A 27 -2.09 36.49 14.77
N GLU A 28 -0.90 36.09 14.29
CA GLU A 28 0.26 36.98 14.21
C GLU A 28 1.22 36.54 13.08
N ARG A 29 1.94 37.53 12.52
CA ARG A 29 3.10 37.35 11.64
C ARG A 29 4.31 37.98 12.34
N ASP A 30 5.49 37.75 11.75
CA ASP A 30 6.70 38.58 11.77
C ASP A 30 7.93 37.99 12.48
N VAL A 31 9.17 38.39 12.16
CA VAL A 31 9.84 38.62 10.85
C VAL A 31 11.34 38.84 11.14
N MET A 32 12.23 38.50 10.19
CA MET A 32 13.66 38.92 10.13
C MET A 32 14.61 38.59 11.30
N ARG A 33 15.55 37.67 11.02
CA ARG A 33 17.02 37.89 11.03
C ARG A 33 17.66 36.74 10.20
N GLY A 34 18.66 36.92 9.34
CA GLY A 34 19.32 38.15 8.88
C GLY A 34 20.81 38.20 9.23
N GLU A 35 21.67 37.52 8.45
CA GLU A 35 23.14 37.65 8.56
C GLU A 35 23.85 37.35 7.22
N ILE A 36 25.09 37.85 7.05
CA ILE A 36 25.61 38.28 5.73
C ILE A 36 27.14 38.04 5.54
N LEU A 37 27.49 37.38 4.42
CA LEU A 37 28.74 37.45 3.62
C LEU A 37 30.11 36.93 4.13
N ARG A 38 30.92 36.48 3.13
CA ARG A 38 32.39 36.23 3.10
C ARG A 38 32.84 34.98 3.89
N ASN A 39 33.89 34.23 3.52
CA ASN A 39 34.97 34.39 2.52
C ASN A 39 35.55 32.99 2.13
N HIS A 40 36.49 32.72 1.20
CA HIS A 40 37.27 33.52 0.24
C HIS A 40 37.83 32.65 -0.95
N SER A 41 38.47 33.30 -1.93
CA SER A 41 39.61 32.85 -2.79
C SER A 41 39.69 31.44 -3.44
N GLY A 42 39.96 31.42 -4.76
CA GLY A 42 40.58 30.29 -5.47
C GLY A 42 40.70 30.54 -6.99
N ALA A 43 41.87 30.97 -7.49
CA ALA A 43 42.02 31.43 -8.89
C ALA A 43 43.38 31.11 -9.54
N ALA A 44 43.33 30.52 -10.75
CA ALA A 44 44.31 30.50 -11.85
C ALA A 44 43.57 29.91 -13.08
N GLY A 45 43.65 30.43 -14.31
CA GLY A 45 44.80 30.34 -15.22
C GLY A 45 44.63 29.12 -16.15
N TYR A 46 44.69 29.17 -17.49
CA TYR A 46 45.42 30.09 -18.38
C TYR A 46 44.74 30.31 -19.77
N THR A 47 45.27 31.32 -20.48
CA THR A 47 45.30 31.65 -21.93
C THR A 47 45.20 30.49 -22.96
N PHE A 48 44.92 30.63 -24.27
CA PHE A 48 45.01 31.75 -25.26
C PHE A 48 44.11 31.39 -26.50
N SER A 49 43.20 32.23 -27.02
CA SER A 49 43.36 33.32 -28.03
C SER A 49 43.38 32.91 -29.52
N LEU A 50 43.06 33.89 -30.40
CA LEU A 50 43.08 33.90 -31.89
C LEU A 50 41.93 33.11 -32.60
N LYS A 51 41.31 33.60 -33.70
CA LYS A 51 41.52 34.87 -34.46
C LYS A 51 40.26 35.32 -35.21
N ASN A 52 40.13 36.64 -35.45
CA ASN A 52 39.06 37.27 -36.23
C ASN A 52 39.20 37.09 -37.76
N ARG A 53 38.06 37.08 -38.47
CA ARG A 53 37.73 37.93 -39.66
C ARG A 53 36.24 37.72 -40.05
N SER A 54 35.36 38.73 -40.02
CA SER A 54 35.17 39.88 -40.95
C SER A 54 34.42 39.50 -42.24
N LEU A 55 33.52 40.29 -42.84
CA LEU A 55 32.96 41.63 -42.54
C LEU A 55 31.73 41.87 -43.46
N LEU A 56 31.08 43.04 -43.35
CA LEU A 56 29.94 43.53 -44.17
C LEU A 56 28.59 42.82 -43.89
N GLY A 57 27.43 43.49 -43.96
CA GLY A 57 27.18 44.91 -44.15
C GLY A 57 25.72 45.28 -43.81
N ALA A 58 25.43 46.55 -43.53
CA ALA A 58 24.10 47.00 -43.11
C ALA A 58 23.30 47.63 -44.25
N ALA A 59 22.03 47.25 -44.38
CA ALA A 59 21.02 47.98 -45.15
C ALA A 59 19.64 47.73 -44.51
N ASN A 60 18.83 48.78 -44.38
CA ASN A 60 17.48 48.73 -43.79
C ASN A 60 16.46 49.09 -44.88
N VAL A 61 15.51 48.19 -45.17
CA VAL A 61 14.42 48.43 -46.12
C VAL A 61 13.11 47.86 -45.57
N TYR A 62 12.17 48.74 -45.25
CA TYR A 62 10.76 48.40 -45.08
C TYR A 62 10.11 48.21 -46.45
N CYS A 63 9.44 47.08 -46.71
CA CYS A 63 8.48 46.97 -47.80
C CYS A 63 7.48 45.82 -47.59
N GLY A 64 6.21 46.05 -47.96
CA GLY A 64 5.27 45.01 -48.40
C GLY A 64 4.66 44.10 -47.34
N THR A 65 3.42 44.39 -46.94
CA THR A 65 2.57 43.44 -46.20
C THR A 65 2.09 42.30 -47.11
N ALA A 66 2.79 41.16 -47.12
CA ALA A 66 2.29 39.92 -47.69
C ALA A 66 1.51 39.12 -46.64
N ARG A 67 0.17 39.06 -46.76
CA ARG A 67 -0.66 38.17 -45.95
C ARG A 67 -0.56 36.74 -46.49
N CYS A 68 0.43 35.98 -46.02
CA CYS A 68 0.46 34.54 -46.23
C CYS A 68 -0.78 33.91 -45.57
N ILE A 69 -1.63 33.26 -46.36
CA ILE A 69 -2.76 32.49 -45.84
C ILE A 69 -2.18 31.25 -45.18
N HIS A 70 -2.18 31.19 -43.85
CA HIS A 70 -1.87 29.97 -43.12
C HIS A 70 -3.01 28.96 -43.33
N GLY A 71 -2.91 28.18 -44.39
CA GLY A 71 -3.63 26.92 -44.52
C GLY A 71 -3.11 25.94 -43.48
N THR A 72 -3.68 25.96 -42.28
CA THR A 72 -3.43 24.96 -41.23
C THR A 72 -4.11 23.64 -41.62
N ALA A 73 -3.57 22.97 -42.63
CA ALA A 73 -3.71 21.53 -42.73
C ALA A 73 -3.01 20.93 -41.51
N SER A 74 -3.79 20.30 -40.63
CA SER A 74 -3.27 19.55 -39.49
C SER A 74 -2.68 18.23 -40.00
N LEU A 75 -1.53 18.32 -40.66
CA LEU A 75 -0.71 17.18 -41.00
C LEU A 75 -0.35 16.46 -39.70
N SER A 76 -0.71 15.18 -39.63
CA SER A 76 -0.33 14.28 -38.55
C SER A 76 1.19 14.30 -38.39
N ARG A 77 1.68 14.39 -37.15
CA ARG A 77 3.11 14.52 -36.89
C ARG A 77 3.76 13.14 -36.91
N ASP A 78 4.70 12.94 -37.82
CA ASP A 78 5.49 11.72 -37.92
C ASP A 78 6.15 11.40 -36.57
N TYR A 79 6.14 10.13 -36.14
CA TYR A 79 6.74 9.71 -34.87
C TYR A 79 8.22 10.10 -34.74
N TYR A 80 8.96 10.20 -35.86
CA TYR A 80 10.32 10.75 -35.85
C TYR A 80 10.34 12.25 -35.49
N ASP A 81 9.39 13.04 -36.00
CA ASP A 81 9.25 14.48 -35.71
C ASP A 81 8.66 14.74 -34.30
N VAL A 82 7.86 13.81 -33.77
CA VAL A 82 7.35 13.84 -32.38
C VAL A 82 8.48 13.60 -31.38
N LEU A 83 9.37 12.64 -31.66
CA LEU A 83 10.57 12.41 -30.83
C LEU A 83 11.72 13.39 -31.13
N GLY A 84 11.66 14.15 -32.22
CA GLY A 84 12.71 15.10 -32.63
C GLY A 84 14.00 14.42 -33.09
N VAL A 85 13.89 13.28 -33.78
CA VAL A 85 15.02 12.45 -34.25
C VAL A 85 14.94 12.21 -35.76
N SER A 86 16.08 11.88 -36.38
CA SER A 86 16.11 11.52 -37.80
C SER A 86 15.42 10.19 -38.07
N LYS A 87 14.85 10.02 -39.27
CA LYS A 87 14.33 8.71 -39.75
C LYS A 87 15.41 7.61 -39.75
N ASN A 88 16.67 8.00 -39.89
CA ASN A 88 17.83 7.10 -39.84
C ASN A 88 18.43 6.96 -38.42
N ALA A 89 17.76 7.44 -37.37
CA ALA A 89 18.28 7.38 -36.00
C ALA A 89 18.40 5.93 -35.49
N SER A 90 19.42 5.68 -34.69
CA SER A 90 19.64 4.40 -34.01
C SER A 90 18.69 4.22 -32.82
N ALA A 91 18.44 2.98 -32.41
CA ALA A 91 17.58 2.66 -31.28
C ALA A 91 18.04 3.30 -29.95
N SER A 92 19.35 3.55 -29.79
CA SER A 92 19.92 4.24 -28.62
C SER A 92 19.63 5.74 -28.64
N GLU A 93 19.60 6.38 -29.81
CA GLU A 93 19.22 7.79 -29.99
C GLU A 93 17.72 8.00 -29.79
N ILE A 94 16.88 7.14 -30.38
CA ILE A 94 15.42 7.10 -30.18
C ILE A 94 15.10 6.98 -28.67
N LYS A 95 15.73 6.04 -27.98
CA LYS A 95 15.62 5.85 -26.52
C LYS A 95 16.08 7.09 -25.73
N LYS A 96 17.20 7.71 -26.13
CA LYS A 96 17.75 8.91 -25.47
C LYS A 96 16.83 10.12 -25.64
N ALA A 97 16.23 10.29 -26.82
CA ALA A 97 15.26 11.34 -27.11
C ALA A 97 13.98 11.15 -26.28
N TYR A 98 13.41 9.93 -26.26
CA TYR A 98 12.27 9.59 -25.42
C TYR A 98 12.48 9.95 -23.95
N TYR A 99 13.55 9.49 -23.29
CA TYR A 99 13.81 9.85 -21.89
C TYR A 99 14.06 11.36 -21.69
N GLY A 100 14.63 12.04 -22.68
CA GLY A 100 14.84 13.48 -22.68
C GLY A 100 13.55 14.31 -22.80
N LEU A 101 12.52 13.77 -23.46
CA LEU A 101 11.19 14.38 -23.58
C LEU A 101 10.28 13.98 -22.41
N ALA A 102 10.24 12.69 -22.05
CA ALA A 102 9.45 12.16 -20.95
C ALA A 102 9.81 12.82 -19.60
N LYS A 103 11.09 13.17 -19.36
CA LYS A 103 11.50 13.94 -18.17
C LYS A 103 11.04 15.41 -18.20
N LYS A 104 10.84 16.01 -19.38
CA LYS A 104 10.37 17.40 -19.53
C LYS A 104 8.85 17.50 -19.46
N LEU A 105 8.14 16.50 -20.01
CA LEU A 105 6.68 16.45 -20.13
C LEU A 105 6.02 15.61 -19.02
N HIS A 106 6.76 15.25 -17.97
CA HIS A 106 6.25 14.42 -16.88
C HIS A 106 5.08 15.13 -16.16
N PRO A 107 3.98 14.44 -15.82
CA PRO A 107 2.84 15.07 -15.15
C PRO A 107 3.23 15.70 -13.81
N ASP A 108 4.13 15.08 -13.03
CA ASP A 108 4.57 15.68 -11.75
C ASP A 108 5.31 17.02 -11.88
N THR A 109 5.89 17.34 -13.04
CA THR A 109 6.57 18.62 -13.28
C THR A 109 5.71 19.65 -14.01
N ASN A 110 4.54 19.24 -14.55
CA ASN A 110 3.68 20.07 -15.40
C ASN A 110 2.21 19.89 -15.02
N LYS A 111 1.89 20.02 -13.72
CA LYS A 111 0.55 19.68 -13.17
C LYS A 111 -0.58 20.56 -13.68
N ASP A 112 -0.25 21.72 -14.24
CA ASP A 112 -1.21 22.75 -14.65
C ASP A 112 -1.33 22.92 -16.19
N ASP A 113 -0.60 22.13 -17.00
CA ASP A 113 -0.65 22.19 -18.48
C ASP A 113 -1.31 20.93 -19.09
N PRO A 114 -2.58 21.01 -19.54
CA PRO A 114 -3.27 19.89 -20.19
C PRO A 114 -2.76 19.57 -21.61
N GLU A 115 -1.88 20.38 -22.20
CA GLU A 115 -1.15 19.98 -23.41
C GLU A 115 0.13 19.19 -23.10
N ALA A 116 0.74 19.36 -21.92
CA ALA A 116 1.93 18.59 -21.55
C ALA A 116 1.61 17.09 -21.48
N GLU A 117 0.44 16.74 -20.95
CA GLU A 117 -0.05 15.35 -20.92
C GLU A 117 -0.26 14.78 -22.33
N LYS A 118 -0.90 15.53 -23.23
CA LYS A 118 -1.11 15.10 -24.63
C LYS A 118 0.22 14.89 -25.37
N LYS A 119 1.16 15.82 -25.21
CA LYS A 119 2.52 15.72 -25.80
C LYS A 119 3.29 14.54 -25.20
N PHE A 120 3.08 14.20 -23.92
CA PHE A 120 3.64 13.00 -23.29
C PHE A 120 3.03 11.70 -23.86
N GLN A 121 1.72 11.68 -24.11
CA GLN A 121 1.02 10.56 -24.76
C GLN A 121 1.53 10.34 -26.20
N GLU A 122 1.61 11.40 -27.01
CA GLU A 122 2.19 11.37 -28.37
C GLU A 122 3.63 10.81 -28.37
N VAL A 123 4.50 11.33 -27.50
CA VAL A 123 5.90 10.88 -27.33
C VAL A 123 6.00 9.42 -26.89
N SER A 124 5.05 8.94 -26.09
CA SER A 124 5.02 7.55 -25.63
C SER A 124 4.64 6.59 -26.76
N ILE A 125 3.59 6.91 -27.54
CA ILE A 125 3.16 6.13 -28.70
C ILE A 125 4.27 6.07 -29.76
N ALA A 126 4.88 7.23 -30.06
CA ALA A 126 6.00 7.32 -31.00
C ALA A 126 7.19 6.43 -30.57
N TYR A 127 7.50 6.38 -29.27
CA TYR A 127 8.56 5.50 -28.77
C TYR A 127 8.18 4.02 -28.81
N GLU A 128 6.94 3.62 -28.52
CA GLU A 128 6.55 2.21 -28.59
C GLU A 128 6.61 1.62 -30.02
N VAL A 129 6.34 2.43 -31.04
CA VAL A 129 6.44 2.04 -32.44
C VAL A 129 7.90 2.01 -32.91
N LEU A 130 8.69 3.04 -32.58
CA LEU A 130 10.08 3.18 -33.09
C LEU A 130 11.16 2.44 -32.27
N LYS A 131 10.83 1.93 -31.08
CA LYS A 131 11.70 1.08 -30.25
C LYS A 131 11.81 -0.36 -30.78
N ASP A 132 10.74 -0.84 -31.41
CA ASP A 132 10.57 -2.22 -31.87
C ASP A 132 10.92 -2.31 -33.36
N GLU A 133 11.87 -3.18 -33.70
CA GLU A 133 12.51 -3.18 -35.02
C GLU A 133 11.57 -3.70 -36.13
N ASP A 134 10.63 -4.59 -35.80
CA ASP A 134 9.61 -5.08 -36.74
C ASP A 134 8.50 -4.05 -36.93
N LYS A 135 8.04 -3.40 -35.84
CA LYS A 135 7.02 -2.33 -35.93
C LYS A 135 7.56 -1.10 -36.64
N ARG A 136 8.82 -0.74 -36.41
CA ARG A 136 9.50 0.35 -37.12
C ARG A 136 9.58 0.07 -38.62
N GLN A 137 9.98 -1.13 -39.03
CA GLN A 137 9.99 -1.52 -40.44
C GLN A 137 8.60 -1.42 -41.07
N GLN A 138 7.55 -1.86 -40.37
CA GLN A 138 6.16 -1.73 -40.84
C GLN A 138 5.74 -0.26 -40.98
N TYR A 139 6.03 0.57 -39.97
CA TYR A 139 5.77 2.01 -39.98
C TYR A 139 6.50 2.74 -41.13
N ASP A 140 7.79 2.44 -41.32
CA ASP A 140 8.62 3.00 -42.39
C ASP A 140 8.14 2.53 -43.79
N GLN A 141 7.57 1.33 -43.88
CA GLN A 141 7.06 0.75 -45.14
C GLN A 141 5.70 1.30 -45.57
N VAL A 142 4.77 1.53 -44.64
CA VAL A 142 3.41 2.02 -44.97
C VAL A 142 3.24 3.54 -44.83
N GLY A 143 4.05 4.19 -43.97
CA GLY A 143 3.95 5.61 -43.66
C GLY A 143 2.91 5.94 -42.58
N HIS A 144 3.06 7.09 -41.92
CA HIS A 144 2.31 7.45 -40.71
C HIS A 144 0.79 7.30 -40.85
N ASP A 145 0.18 7.98 -41.83
CA ASP A 145 -1.28 7.96 -42.03
C ASP A 145 -1.82 6.55 -42.28
N ALA A 146 -1.11 5.75 -43.08
CA ALA A 146 -1.52 4.37 -43.36
C ALA A 146 -1.32 3.46 -42.14
N PHE A 147 -0.26 3.66 -41.35
CA PHE A 147 -0.02 2.88 -40.14
C PHE A 147 -1.09 3.14 -39.08
N VAL A 148 -1.40 4.41 -38.82
CA VAL A 148 -2.45 4.82 -37.87
C VAL A 148 -3.84 4.33 -38.34
N ASN A 149 -4.16 4.47 -39.63
CA ASN A 149 -5.42 3.96 -40.18
C ASN A 149 -5.49 2.42 -40.24
N GLN A 150 -4.37 1.72 -40.46
CA GLN A 150 -4.33 0.25 -40.42
C GLN A 150 -4.48 -0.28 -38.99
N GLN A 151 -3.90 0.41 -38.01
CA GLN A 151 -4.01 0.08 -36.59
C GLN A 151 -5.41 0.37 -36.03
N SER A 152 -6.15 1.34 -36.57
CA SER A 152 -7.56 1.58 -36.24
C SER A 152 -8.55 0.70 -37.03
N SER A 153 -8.23 0.31 -38.26
CA SER A 153 -9.09 -0.55 -39.12
C SER A 153 -9.28 -1.98 -38.61
N GLY A 154 -8.64 -2.37 -37.49
CA GLY A 154 -8.84 -3.66 -36.83
C GLY A 154 -10.17 -3.80 -36.08
N PHE A 155 -10.92 -2.71 -35.87
CA PHE A 155 -12.24 -2.70 -35.22
C PHE A 155 -13.23 -1.84 -36.03
N GLY A 156 -14.42 -2.38 -36.28
CA GLY A 156 -15.34 -1.80 -37.26
C GLY A 156 -16.26 -0.70 -36.73
N GLY A 157 -15.97 0.55 -37.12
CA GLY A 157 -16.97 1.54 -37.51
C GLY A 157 -17.63 2.42 -36.44
N ASP A 158 -17.11 3.65 -36.28
CA ASP A 158 -17.91 4.89 -36.18
C ASP A 158 -17.04 6.13 -36.54
N PRO A 159 -17.45 7.03 -37.46
CA PRO A 159 -16.63 8.15 -37.94
C PRO A 159 -16.65 9.34 -36.96
N GLY A 160 -15.92 9.18 -35.86
CA GLY A 160 -15.81 10.14 -34.76
C GLY A 160 -15.29 9.52 -33.46
N PHE A 161 -15.21 8.19 -33.42
CA PHE A 161 -14.80 7.42 -32.26
C PHE A 161 -13.31 7.06 -32.35
N ASN A 162 -12.49 7.53 -31.40
CA ASN A 162 -11.08 7.15 -31.30
C ASN A 162 -10.94 5.85 -30.48
N PRO A 163 -10.76 4.66 -31.08
CA PRO A 163 -10.62 3.42 -30.32
C PRO A 163 -9.40 3.45 -29.39
N PHE A 164 -8.35 4.21 -29.74
CA PHE A 164 -7.18 4.40 -28.88
C PHE A 164 -7.51 5.14 -27.58
N GLU A 165 -8.42 6.12 -27.61
CA GLU A 165 -8.84 6.82 -26.39
C GLU A 165 -9.69 5.89 -25.50
N GLN A 166 -10.53 5.03 -26.09
CA GLN A 166 -11.24 4.02 -25.30
C GLN A 166 -10.30 2.95 -24.74
N ILE A 167 -9.33 2.44 -25.52
CA ILE A 167 -8.35 1.44 -25.06
C ILE A 167 -7.48 1.96 -23.89
N PHE A 168 -7.26 3.28 -23.80
CA PHE A 168 -6.56 3.91 -22.67
C PHE A 168 -7.50 4.34 -21.52
N ARG A 169 -8.78 4.67 -21.77
CA ARG A 169 -9.79 4.89 -20.72
C ARG A 169 -10.19 3.58 -20.02
N ASP A 170 -10.42 2.52 -20.78
CA ASP A 170 -10.67 1.16 -20.29
C ASP A 170 -9.33 0.50 -19.91
N HIS A 171 -8.73 1.03 -18.84
CA HIS A 171 -7.43 0.67 -18.25
C HIS A 171 -7.29 -0.83 -17.91
N ASP A 172 -8.38 -1.59 -17.97
CA ASP A 172 -8.44 -3.04 -17.77
C ASP A 172 -8.06 -3.87 -19.01
N PHE A 173 -8.14 -3.34 -20.24
CA PHE A 173 -7.74 -4.10 -21.44
C PHE A 173 -6.21 -4.28 -21.53
N VAL A 174 -5.46 -3.19 -21.35
CA VAL A 174 -3.99 -3.23 -21.31
C VAL A 174 -3.50 -4.03 -20.09
N LYS A 175 -4.20 -3.95 -18.94
CA LYS A 175 -3.95 -4.87 -17.81
C LYS A 175 -4.21 -6.32 -18.22
N SER A 176 -5.32 -6.65 -18.86
CA SER A 176 -5.68 -8.03 -19.23
C SER A 176 -4.67 -8.68 -20.19
N PHE A 177 -4.00 -7.90 -21.04
CA PHE A 177 -2.95 -8.40 -21.94
C PHE A 177 -1.58 -8.60 -21.25
N PHE A 178 -1.18 -7.71 -20.34
CA PHE A 178 0.10 -7.83 -19.61
C PHE A 178 0.01 -8.59 -18.29
N HIS A 179 -1.20 -8.77 -17.75
CA HIS A 179 -1.55 -9.58 -16.58
C HIS A 179 -2.63 -10.61 -16.99
N GLN A 180 -2.29 -11.49 -17.92
CA GLN A 180 -2.87 -12.83 -17.79
C GLN A 180 -2.34 -13.42 -16.49
N ASN A 181 -3.20 -13.48 -15.47
CA ASN A 181 -2.91 -14.19 -14.22
C ASN A 181 -2.90 -15.70 -14.52
N VAL A 182 -1.77 -16.20 -15.03
CA VAL A 182 -1.54 -17.63 -15.30
C VAL A 182 -1.27 -18.34 -13.98
N GLY A 183 -2.31 -18.49 -13.18
CA GLY A 183 -2.28 -19.08 -11.84
C GLY A 183 -3.58 -18.85 -11.08
N GLY A 184 -3.69 -19.48 -9.90
CA GLY A 184 -4.86 -19.33 -9.02
C GLY A 184 -4.87 -17.98 -8.28
N GLU A 185 -6.04 -17.61 -7.73
CA GLU A 185 -6.22 -16.32 -7.04
C GLU A 185 -5.36 -16.19 -5.77
N ASP A 186 -4.68 -15.05 -5.61
CA ASP A 186 -4.01 -14.65 -4.37
C ASP A 186 -5.06 -14.35 -3.28
N VAL A 187 -5.00 -15.05 -2.15
CA VAL A 187 -5.99 -14.96 -1.06
C VAL A 187 -5.47 -14.10 0.08
N LYS A 188 -6.31 -13.18 0.59
CA LYS A 188 -6.05 -12.43 1.83
C LYS A 188 -6.92 -12.98 2.96
N ALA A 189 -6.29 -13.32 4.08
CA ALA A 189 -6.96 -13.80 5.28
C ALA A 189 -6.46 -13.04 6.51
N PHE A 190 -7.26 -13.06 7.58
CA PHE A 190 -6.87 -12.52 8.87
C PHE A 190 -6.75 -13.66 9.89
N ILE A 191 -5.76 -13.57 10.77
CA ILE A 191 -5.67 -14.41 11.97
C ILE A 191 -5.63 -13.53 13.21
N GLU A 192 -6.31 -13.97 14.26
CA GLU A 192 -6.29 -13.31 15.57
C GLU A 192 -5.38 -14.06 16.56
N LEU A 193 -4.44 -13.33 17.13
CA LEU A 193 -3.55 -13.78 18.20
C LEU A 193 -3.85 -13.01 19.49
N SER A 194 -3.79 -13.70 20.63
CA SER A 194 -3.61 -13.04 21.92
C SER A 194 -2.23 -12.38 22.01
N PHE A 195 -2.09 -11.43 22.92
CA PHE A 195 -0.81 -10.78 23.23
C PHE A 195 0.29 -11.80 23.58
N MET A 196 -0.02 -12.74 24.47
CA MET A 196 0.95 -13.75 24.93
C MET A 196 1.38 -14.71 23.80
N GLU A 197 0.47 -15.12 22.90
CA GLU A 197 0.84 -15.91 21.71
C GLU A 197 1.74 -15.11 20.75
N ALA A 198 1.46 -13.83 20.53
CA ALA A 198 2.29 -12.97 19.67
C ALA A 198 3.69 -12.74 20.25
N VAL A 199 3.81 -12.67 21.58
CA VAL A 199 5.09 -12.51 22.28
C VAL A 199 5.89 -13.82 22.33
N GLN A 200 5.26 -14.93 22.72
CA GLN A 200 5.95 -16.21 22.93
C GLN A 200 6.14 -17.03 21.63
N GLY A 201 5.37 -16.72 20.58
CA GLY A 201 5.28 -17.51 19.35
C GLY A 201 4.29 -18.67 19.51
N CYS A 202 3.63 -19.07 18.41
CA CYS A 202 2.64 -20.15 18.44
C CYS A 202 2.46 -20.85 17.09
N SER A 203 1.98 -22.08 17.11
CA SER A 203 1.44 -22.78 15.94
C SER A 203 -0.07 -22.61 15.86
N LYS A 204 -0.62 -22.05 14.78
CA LYS A 204 -2.08 -21.97 14.54
C LYS A 204 -2.45 -22.28 13.10
N SER A 205 -3.61 -22.92 12.90
CA SER A 205 -4.18 -23.14 11.57
C SER A 205 -5.12 -22.00 11.16
N VAL A 206 -4.88 -21.43 9.98
CA VAL A 206 -5.80 -20.47 9.34
C VAL A 206 -6.67 -21.23 8.36
N THR A 207 -7.99 -21.16 8.54
CA THR A 207 -8.98 -21.76 7.65
C THR A 207 -9.74 -20.66 6.92
N PHE A 208 -9.78 -20.74 5.59
CA PHE A 208 -10.36 -19.72 4.72
C PHE A 208 -11.10 -20.35 3.54
N GLN A 209 -12.01 -19.59 2.93
CA GLN A 209 -12.70 -19.99 1.70
C GLN A 209 -11.87 -19.58 0.49
N THR A 210 -11.69 -20.48 -0.47
CA THR A 210 -11.03 -20.21 -1.74
C THR A 210 -11.49 -21.20 -2.81
N ASP A 211 -11.05 -21.06 -4.06
CA ASP A 211 -11.22 -22.14 -5.04
C ASP A 211 -10.21 -23.26 -4.77
N VAL A 212 -10.72 -24.48 -4.70
CA VAL A 212 -9.93 -25.71 -4.52
C VAL A 212 -10.17 -26.65 -5.71
N LEU A 213 -9.22 -27.53 -6.01
CA LEU A 213 -9.40 -28.53 -7.06
C LEU A 213 -10.62 -29.39 -6.75
N CYS A 214 -11.45 -29.66 -7.76
CA CYS A 214 -12.69 -30.42 -7.54
C CYS A 214 -12.39 -31.88 -7.18
N ASN A 215 -12.64 -32.22 -5.91
CA ASN A 215 -12.41 -33.56 -5.32
C ASN A 215 -12.98 -34.71 -6.16
N THR A 216 -14.09 -34.51 -6.89
CA THR A 216 -14.70 -35.55 -7.73
C THR A 216 -13.93 -35.84 -9.03
N CYS A 217 -13.11 -34.92 -9.54
CA CYS A 217 -12.39 -35.08 -10.81
C CYS A 217 -10.88 -34.79 -10.74
N GLY A 218 -10.35 -34.43 -9.58
CA GLY A 218 -8.93 -34.09 -9.39
C GLY A 218 -8.45 -32.94 -10.28
N GLY A 219 -9.33 -31.97 -10.57
CA GLY A 219 -9.01 -30.86 -11.50
C GLY A 219 -9.10 -31.20 -13.00
N SER A 220 -9.43 -32.44 -13.39
CA SER A 220 -9.50 -32.81 -14.82
C SER A 220 -10.72 -32.24 -15.57
N GLY A 221 -11.74 -31.75 -14.85
CA GLY A 221 -12.98 -31.21 -15.44
C GLY A 221 -13.96 -32.25 -15.98
N VAL A 222 -13.55 -33.53 -16.06
CA VAL A 222 -14.33 -34.65 -16.62
C VAL A 222 -14.67 -35.69 -15.53
N PRO A 223 -15.67 -36.58 -15.71
CA PRO A 223 -15.91 -37.67 -14.76
C PRO A 223 -14.72 -38.65 -14.74
N PRO A 224 -14.35 -39.21 -13.57
CA PRO A 224 -13.29 -40.23 -13.47
C PRO A 224 -13.45 -41.37 -14.48
N GLY A 225 -12.34 -41.81 -15.07
CA GLY A 225 -12.32 -42.82 -16.14
C GLY A 225 -12.59 -42.28 -17.56
N THR A 226 -13.16 -41.07 -17.71
CA THR A 226 -13.39 -40.47 -19.03
C THR A 226 -12.07 -40.01 -19.65
N ARG A 227 -11.63 -40.65 -20.72
CA ARG A 227 -10.48 -40.20 -21.52
C ARG A 227 -10.97 -39.21 -22.61
N PRO A 228 -10.47 -37.97 -22.67
CA PRO A 228 -10.79 -37.06 -23.77
C PRO A 228 -10.27 -37.60 -25.10
N GLU A 229 -11.08 -37.54 -26.16
CA GLU A 229 -10.65 -37.87 -27.52
C GLU A 229 -9.79 -36.75 -28.10
N THR A 230 -8.79 -37.07 -28.92
CA THR A 230 -8.07 -36.05 -29.71
C THR A 230 -9.01 -35.45 -30.76
N CYS A 231 -9.09 -34.12 -30.84
CA CYS A 231 -10.00 -33.45 -31.77
C CYS A 231 -9.60 -33.73 -33.22
N LYS A 232 -10.44 -34.50 -33.94
CA LYS A 232 -10.18 -34.99 -35.30
C LYS A 232 -9.94 -33.86 -36.33
N ARG A 233 -10.47 -32.65 -36.08
CA ARG A 233 -10.34 -31.47 -36.96
C ARG A 233 -8.97 -30.76 -36.86
N CYS A 234 -8.37 -30.69 -35.68
CA CYS A 234 -7.05 -30.06 -35.47
C CYS A 234 -5.94 -31.08 -35.13
N LYS A 235 -6.26 -32.39 -35.10
CA LYS A 235 -5.36 -33.48 -34.73
C LYS A 235 -4.66 -33.31 -33.36
N GLY A 236 -5.21 -32.47 -32.47
CA GLY A 236 -4.68 -32.20 -31.14
C GLY A 236 -4.04 -30.81 -30.96
N SER A 237 -3.76 -30.06 -32.02
CA SER A 237 -3.08 -28.74 -31.91
C SER A 237 -3.92 -27.63 -31.27
N GLY A 238 -5.24 -27.82 -31.18
CA GLY A 238 -6.17 -26.77 -30.72
C GLY A 238 -6.52 -25.72 -31.78
N VAL A 239 -5.75 -25.65 -32.87
CA VAL A 239 -5.83 -24.60 -33.90
C VAL A 239 -5.95 -25.17 -35.30
N THR A 240 -6.52 -24.38 -36.21
CA THR A 240 -6.75 -24.72 -37.61
C THR A 240 -6.34 -23.56 -38.50
N TYR A 241 -5.44 -23.82 -39.45
CA TYR A 241 -4.96 -22.82 -40.40
C TYR A 241 -6.02 -22.55 -41.48
N VAL A 242 -6.32 -21.27 -41.71
CA VAL A 242 -7.14 -20.79 -42.81
C VAL A 242 -6.21 -20.17 -43.84
N GLN A 243 -6.18 -20.74 -45.06
CA GLN A 243 -5.32 -20.24 -46.13
C GLN A 243 -6.11 -19.34 -47.08
N ALA A 244 -5.75 -18.06 -47.12
CA ALA A 244 -6.29 -17.03 -48.01
C ALA A 244 -5.24 -16.70 -49.08
N GLY A 245 -5.21 -17.49 -50.15
CA GLY A 245 -4.20 -17.38 -51.20
C GLY A 245 -2.80 -17.70 -50.68
N ILE A 246 -1.92 -16.70 -50.66
CA ILE A 246 -0.53 -16.80 -50.17
C ILE A 246 -0.50 -16.76 -48.64
N PHE A 247 -1.44 -16.07 -47.99
CA PHE A 247 -1.46 -15.89 -46.54
C PHE A 247 -2.06 -17.10 -45.82
N ARG A 248 -1.40 -17.55 -44.75
CA ARG A 248 -1.93 -18.55 -43.81
C ARG A 248 -2.18 -17.88 -42.47
N MET A 249 -3.45 -17.81 -42.08
CA MET A 249 -3.86 -17.28 -40.78
C MET A 249 -4.15 -18.43 -39.84
N GLU A 250 -3.69 -18.33 -38.60
CA GLU A 250 -4.03 -19.28 -37.54
C GLU A 250 -5.38 -18.90 -36.92
N SER A 251 -6.26 -19.88 -36.73
CA SER A 251 -7.58 -19.68 -36.12
C SER A 251 -7.85 -20.77 -35.09
N THR A 252 -8.53 -20.45 -34.00
CA THR A 252 -8.85 -21.45 -32.97
C THR A 252 -9.81 -22.51 -33.53
N CYS A 253 -9.55 -23.79 -33.25
CA CYS A 253 -10.34 -24.88 -33.80
C CYS A 253 -11.76 -24.85 -33.20
N THR A 254 -12.74 -24.45 -34.00
CA THR A 254 -14.15 -24.32 -33.58
C THR A 254 -14.74 -25.60 -32.98
N SER A 255 -14.23 -26.77 -33.38
CA SER A 255 -14.68 -28.08 -32.87
C SER A 255 -14.12 -28.49 -31.50
N CYS A 256 -13.11 -27.79 -30.96
CA CYS A 256 -12.60 -28.02 -29.59
C CYS A 256 -12.34 -26.74 -28.79
N LYS A 257 -12.66 -25.56 -29.35
CA LYS A 257 -12.47 -24.24 -28.72
C LYS A 257 -11.05 -24.04 -28.17
N GLY A 258 -10.03 -24.35 -28.98
CA GLY A 258 -8.62 -24.25 -28.59
C GLY A 258 -8.05 -25.43 -27.78
N THR A 259 -8.87 -26.24 -27.10
CA THR A 259 -8.38 -27.24 -26.13
C THR A 259 -7.68 -28.48 -26.72
N GLY A 260 -7.65 -28.62 -28.05
CA GLY A 260 -7.08 -29.78 -28.77
C GLY A 260 -7.83 -31.10 -28.60
N LYS A 261 -8.73 -31.20 -27.61
CA LYS A 261 -9.44 -32.43 -27.19
C LYS A 261 -10.95 -32.26 -27.31
N ILE A 262 -11.67 -33.36 -27.39
CA ILE A 262 -13.14 -33.41 -27.33
C ILE A 262 -13.51 -34.27 -26.12
N VAL A 263 -14.45 -33.76 -25.33
CA VAL A 263 -14.93 -34.36 -24.09
C VAL A 263 -16.40 -34.75 -24.27
N SER A 264 -16.74 -36.01 -24.01
CA SER A 264 -18.11 -36.53 -24.13
C SER A 264 -19.01 -36.16 -22.95
N SER A 265 -18.45 -35.92 -21.76
CA SER A 265 -19.20 -35.47 -20.59
C SER A 265 -18.32 -34.68 -19.61
N PHE A 266 -18.89 -33.65 -19.00
CA PHE A 266 -18.24 -32.84 -17.98
C PHE A 266 -18.50 -33.38 -16.58
N CYS A 267 -17.59 -33.15 -15.63
CA CYS A 267 -17.78 -33.51 -14.23
C CYS A 267 -19.00 -32.78 -13.65
N LYS A 268 -19.96 -33.51 -13.07
CA LYS A 268 -21.20 -32.91 -12.53
C LYS A 268 -20.94 -31.90 -11.41
N SER A 269 -19.91 -32.12 -10.59
CA SER A 269 -19.59 -31.32 -9.40
C SER A 269 -19.05 -29.92 -9.74
N CYS A 270 -18.11 -29.81 -10.68
CA CYS A 270 -17.55 -28.52 -11.12
C CYS A 270 -18.08 -28.04 -12.48
N ARG A 271 -18.98 -28.79 -13.13
CA ARG A 271 -19.58 -28.50 -14.45
C ARG A 271 -18.56 -28.23 -15.56
N GLY A 272 -17.35 -28.77 -15.44
CA GLY A 272 -16.23 -28.54 -16.35
C GLY A 272 -15.26 -27.44 -15.92
N ALA A 273 -15.57 -26.63 -14.91
CA ALA A 273 -14.72 -25.54 -14.41
C ALA A 273 -13.49 -25.98 -13.61
N LYS A 274 -13.32 -27.30 -13.39
CA LYS A 274 -12.18 -27.99 -12.74
C LYS A 274 -11.97 -27.69 -11.24
N VAL A 275 -12.21 -26.46 -10.79
CA VAL A 275 -12.21 -26.03 -9.38
C VAL A 275 -13.64 -25.94 -8.81
N ILE A 276 -13.74 -25.81 -7.49
CA ILE A 276 -14.96 -25.49 -6.72
C ILE A 276 -14.59 -24.59 -5.54
N ARG A 277 -15.49 -23.69 -5.11
CA ARG A 277 -15.31 -22.95 -3.84
C ARG A 277 -15.37 -23.92 -2.66
N GLY A 278 -14.43 -23.81 -1.73
CA GLY A 278 -14.36 -24.65 -0.53
C GLY A 278 -13.35 -24.15 0.50
N THR A 279 -13.35 -24.79 1.68
CA THR A 279 -12.43 -24.46 2.77
C THR A 279 -11.05 -25.06 2.54
N LYS A 280 -10.01 -24.24 2.70
CA LYS A 280 -8.61 -24.65 2.77
C LYS A 280 -8.08 -24.26 4.16
N SER A 281 -7.33 -25.14 4.80
CA SER A 281 -6.71 -24.90 6.10
C SER A 281 -5.20 -25.04 5.99
N VAL A 282 -4.46 -24.08 6.54
CA VAL A 282 -2.99 -24.01 6.45
C VAL A 282 -2.45 -23.76 7.85
N LYS A 283 -1.57 -24.65 8.33
CA LYS A 283 -0.84 -24.45 9.59
C LYS A 283 0.25 -23.40 9.37
N LEU A 284 0.27 -22.36 10.21
CA LEU A 284 1.30 -21.34 10.26
C LEU A 284 1.98 -21.34 11.62
N ASP A 285 3.30 -21.17 11.59
CA ASP A 285 4.16 -21.14 12.76
C ASP A 285 4.67 -19.70 12.93
N PHE A 286 4.12 -19.01 13.94
CA PHE A 286 4.34 -17.60 14.21
C PHE A 286 5.56 -17.44 15.13
N VAL A 287 6.56 -16.68 14.68
CA VAL A 287 7.79 -16.44 15.45
C VAL A 287 7.52 -15.58 16.69
N PRO A 288 8.29 -15.76 17.79
CA PRO A 288 8.16 -14.91 18.98
C PRO A 288 8.44 -13.44 18.64
N GLY A 289 7.60 -12.54 19.16
CA GLY A 289 7.73 -11.09 18.96
C GLY A 289 7.08 -10.53 17.70
N ILE A 290 6.16 -11.25 17.06
CA ILE A 290 5.41 -10.79 15.88
C ILE A 290 4.64 -9.49 16.16
N ASP A 291 4.50 -8.61 15.16
CA ASP A 291 3.87 -7.29 15.30
C ASP A 291 2.38 -7.29 14.87
N ASN A 292 1.63 -6.28 15.31
CA ASN A 292 0.24 -6.11 14.90
C ASN A 292 0.13 -5.58 13.46
N ASN A 293 -0.86 -6.08 12.70
CA ASN A 293 -1.07 -5.85 11.26
C ASN A 293 0.07 -6.34 10.34
N GLU A 294 1.03 -7.12 10.86
CA GLU A 294 2.06 -7.77 10.06
C GLU A 294 1.45 -8.83 9.13
N THR A 295 1.95 -8.96 7.91
CA THR A 295 1.38 -9.87 6.90
C THR A 295 2.38 -10.94 6.48
N ILE A 296 2.10 -12.19 6.82
CA ILE A 296 2.90 -13.36 6.42
C ILE A 296 2.43 -13.81 5.04
N LYS A 297 3.35 -13.88 4.07
CA LYS A 297 3.13 -14.51 2.77
C LYS A 297 3.45 -16.01 2.83
N VAL A 298 2.52 -16.82 2.34
CA VAL A 298 2.59 -18.29 2.33
C VAL A 298 2.43 -18.76 0.89
N PHE A 299 3.51 -19.27 0.31
CA PHE A 299 3.56 -19.56 -1.13
C PHE A 299 2.61 -20.70 -1.53
N ARG A 300 2.01 -20.59 -2.73
CA ARG A 300 1.11 -21.58 -3.37
C ARG A 300 -0.06 -22.03 -2.49
N SER A 301 -0.40 -21.22 -1.49
CA SER A 301 -1.37 -21.55 -0.44
C SER A 301 -2.72 -20.87 -0.62
N GLY A 302 -2.86 -19.94 -1.56
CA GLY A 302 -4.13 -19.34 -2.00
C GLY A 302 -4.98 -20.28 -2.87
N GLY A 303 -5.68 -19.72 -3.86
CA GLY A 303 -6.60 -20.45 -4.72
C GLY A 303 -5.93 -21.42 -5.68
N ALA A 304 -6.64 -22.49 -6.05
CA ALA A 304 -6.23 -23.42 -7.09
C ALA A 304 -6.46 -22.83 -8.49
N ASP A 305 -5.50 -23.05 -9.38
CA ASP A 305 -5.61 -22.68 -10.80
C ASP A 305 -6.50 -23.69 -11.55
N PRO A 306 -7.55 -23.24 -12.28
CA PRO A 306 -8.29 -24.11 -13.21
C PRO A 306 -7.40 -24.77 -14.28
N GLU A 307 -6.40 -24.08 -14.82
CA GLU A 307 -5.48 -24.68 -15.81
C GLU A 307 -4.31 -25.45 -15.14
N ALA A 308 -4.32 -25.55 -13.81
CA ALA A 308 -3.43 -26.37 -13.00
C ALA A 308 -1.92 -26.07 -13.15
N ASN A 309 -1.54 -24.85 -13.51
CA ASN A 309 -0.15 -24.39 -13.61
C ASN A 309 0.45 -24.16 -12.20
N GLN A 310 -0.09 -23.18 -11.47
CA GLN A 310 0.37 -22.82 -10.14
C GLN A 310 -0.77 -22.22 -9.29
N PRO A 311 -1.03 -22.73 -8.06
CA PRO A 311 -1.91 -22.07 -7.11
C PRO A 311 -1.39 -20.69 -6.71
N GLY A 312 -2.31 -19.76 -6.43
CA GLY A 312 -1.99 -18.43 -5.90
C GLY A 312 -1.37 -18.49 -4.50
N ASP A 313 -0.90 -17.36 -4.01
CA ASP A 313 -0.30 -17.22 -2.69
C ASP A 313 -1.34 -16.82 -1.63
N LEU A 314 -1.07 -17.12 -0.36
CA LEU A 314 -1.90 -16.71 0.77
C LEU A 314 -1.18 -15.62 1.57
N TYR A 315 -1.86 -14.52 1.86
CA TYR A 315 -1.37 -13.42 2.69
C TYR A 315 -2.21 -13.42 3.97
N VAL A 316 -1.59 -13.77 5.09
CA VAL A 316 -2.24 -13.77 6.40
C VAL A 316 -1.80 -12.54 7.17
N THR A 317 -2.70 -11.57 7.30
CA THR A 317 -2.51 -10.39 8.14
C THR A 317 -2.87 -10.74 9.58
N VAL A 318 -1.91 -10.56 10.48
CA VAL A 318 -2.00 -10.86 11.90
C VAL A 318 -2.63 -9.69 12.64
N LYS A 319 -3.67 -9.97 13.42
CA LYS A 319 -4.25 -9.03 14.38
C LYS A 319 -3.94 -9.52 15.80
N VAL A 320 -3.19 -8.73 16.54
CA VAL A 320 -2.86 -9.01 17.94
C VAL A 320 -3.88 -8.30 18.82
N ARG A 321 -4.56 -9.02 19.72
CA ARG A 321 -5.43 -8.43 20.74
C ARG A 321 -4.60 -7.60 21.72
N GLU A 322 -5.17 -6.48 22.14
CA GLU A 322 -4.71 -5.74 23.31
C GLU A 322 -4.89 -6.57 24.58
N ASP A 323 -4.02 -6.34 25.56
CA ASP A 323 -4.01 -7.03 26.85
C ASP A 323 -4.28 -6.01 27.97
N PRO A 324 -5.11 -6.35 28.98
CA PRO A 324 -5.46 -5.40 30.05
C PRO A 324 -4.32 -5.09 31.02
N VAL A 325 -3.24 -5.89 31.02
CA VAL A 325 -2.06 -5.71 31.89
C VAL A 325 -0.86 -5.18 31.09
N PHE A 326 -0.65 -5.68 29.87
CA PHE A 326 0.55 -5.40 29.07
C PHE A 326 0.27 -4.50 27.86
N ARG A 327 0.81 -3.27 27.87
CA ARG A 327 0.86 -2.40 26.69
C ARG A 327 2.22 -2.54 26.00
N ARG A 328 2.26 -2.80 24.69
CA ARG A 328 3.51 -2.93 23.90
C ARG A 328 3.87 -1.61 23.23
N GLU A 329 5.14 -1.21 23.35
CA GLU A 329 5.74 -0.09 22.62
C GLU A 329 6.98 -0.60 21.87
N GLY A 330 6.81 -1.00 20.61
CA GLY A 330 7.87 -1.64 19.82
C GLY A 330 8.28 -3.00 20.37
N SER A 331 9.52 -3.12 20.88
CA SER A 331 10.01 -4.30 21.62
C SER A 331 9.83 -4.20 23.13
N ASP A 332 9.47 -3.02 23.66
CA ASP A 332 9.35 -2.78 25.09
C ASP A 332 7.89 -2.97 25.56
N ILE A 333 7.71 -3.16 26.87
CA ILE A 333 6.39 -3.36 27.48
C ILE A 333 6.19 -2.41 28.65
N HIS A 334 4.98 -1.88 28.77
CA HIS A 334 4.52 -1.01 29.83
C HIS A 334 3.44 -1.72 30.64
N VAL A 335 3.60 -1.72 31.97
CA VAL A 335 2.64 -2.26 32.95
C VAL A 335 2.40 -1.20 34.02
N ASP A 336 1.15 -1.00 34.40
CA ASP A 336 0.78 -0.13 35.51
C ASP A 336 0.75 -0.95 36.81
N ALA A 337 1.63 -0.62 37.75
CA ALA A 337 1.64 -1.18 39.09
C ALA A 337 0.92 -0.23 40.05
N VAL A 338 -0.17 -0.70 40.65
CA VAL A 338 -0.93 0.07 41.65
C VAL A 338 -0.27 -0.07 43.02
N LEU A 339 0.09 1.06 43.62
CA LEU A 339 0.64 1.16 44.98
C LEU A 339 -0.41 1.71 45.95
N SER A 340 -0.36 1.31 47.22
CA SER A 340 -1.01 2.08 48.28
C SER A 340 -0.21 3.35 48.61
N ILE A 341 -0.86 4.37 49.17
CA ILE A 341 -0.18 5.55 49.76
C ILE A 341 0.94 5.12 50.72
N THR A 342 0.67 4.12 51.58
CA THR A 342 1.65 3.62 52.56
C THR A 342 2.86 2.96 51.91
N GLN A 343 2.70 2.24 50.80
CA GLN A 343 3.82 1.66 50.03
C GLN A 343 4.61 2.73 49.25
N ALA A 344 3.95 3.79 48.80
CA ALA A 344 4.61 4.92 48.13
C ALA A 344 5.48 5.72 49.11
N ILE A 345 4.95 6.03 50.30
CA ILE A 345 5.68 6.76 51.35
C ILE A 345 6.79 5.90 51.97
N LEU A 346 6.46 4.73 52.51
CA LEU A 346 7.39 3.91 53.31
C LEU A 346 8.28 2.99 52.45
N GLY A 347 7.99 2.86 51.16
CA GLY A 347 8.57 1.83 50.31
C GLY A 347 8.03 0.43 50.63
N GLY A 348 8.69 -0.60 50.10
CA GLY A 348 8.33 -2.00 50.36
C GLY A 348 8.66 -2.91 49.18
N THR A 349 7.87 -3.97 49.01
CA THR A 349 7.92 -4.87 47.86
C THR A 349 6.53 -5.08 47.28
N ILE A 350 6.44 -5.17 45.95
CA ILE A 350 5.24 -5.58 45.21
C ILE A 350 5.58 -6.74 44.28
N GLN A 351 4.57 -7.49 43.86
CA GLN A 351 4.69 -8.41 42.71
C GLN A 351 4.27 -7.67 41.45
N VAL A 352 5.07 -7.79 40.39
CA VAL A 352 4.76 -7.23 39.06
C VAL A 352 4.74 -8.38 38.06
N PRO A 353 3.66 -8.53 37.26
CA PRO A 353 3.61 -9.55 36.23
C PRO A 353 4.61 -9.26 35.12
N THR A 354 5.29 -10.29 34.63
CA THR A 354 6.17 -10.22 33.45
C THR A 354 5.79 -11.32 32.47
N LEU A 355 6.26 -11.21 31.22
CA LEU A 355 6.09 -12.24 30.17
C LEU A 355 6.55 -13.66 30.56
N THR A 356 7.38 -13.74 31.61
CA THR A 356 8.01 -14.97 32.13
C THR A 356 7.45 -15.43 33.48
N GLY A 357 6.38 -14.81 33.97
CA GLY A 357 5.85 -14.97 35.34
C GLY A 357 6.19 -13.79 36.24
N ASP A 358 5.71 -13.80 37.47
CA ASP A 358 5.77 -12.64 38.38
C ASP A 358 7.17 -12.40 38.95
N VAL A 359 7.53 -11.12 39.12
CA VAL A 359 8.80 -10.69 39.70
C VAL A 359 8.53 -9.76 40.89
N VAL A 360 9.22 -10.00 42.01
CA VAL A 360 9.16 -9.12 43.18
C VAL A 360 10.01 -7.88 42.95
N LEU A 361 9.37 -6.71 42.87
CA LEU A 361 10.02 -5.42 42.71
C LEU A 361 10.06 -4.67 44.05
N LYS A 362 11.25 -4.18 44.44
CA LYS A 362 11.41 -3.31 45.61
C LYS A 362 11.04 -1.87 45.26
N VAL A 363 10.03 -1.34 45.95
CA VAL A 363 9.61 0.07 45.89
C VAL A 363 10.47 0.87 46.88
N ARG A 364 10.90 2.08 46.49
CA ARG A 364 11.69 2.96 47.36
C ARG A 364 10.74 3.84 48.20
N PRO A 365 11.14 4.24 49.42
CA PRO A 365 10.45 5.31 50.13
C PRO A 365 10.37 6.58 49.29
N GLY A 366 9.28 7.34 49.43
CA GLY A 366 9.02 8.56 48.66
C GLY A 366 8.78 8.35 47.16
N THR A 367 8.36 7.16 46.71
CA THR A 367 8.03 6.90 45.31
C THR A 367 6.81 7.72 44.85
N GLN A 368 6.97 8.45 43.76
CA GLN A 368 5.97 9.41 43.27
C GLN A 368 4.98 8.78 42.28
N PRO A 369 3.72 9.27 42.19
CA PRO A 369 2.80 8.90 41.13
C PRO A 369 3.40 9.17 39.73
N GLY A 370 3.19 8.26 38.79
CA GLY A 370 3.76 8.34 37.44
C GLY A 370 5.28 8.05 37.36
N GLN A 371 5.97 7.84 38.49
CA GLN A 371 7.36 7.42 38.48
C GLN A 371 7.48 6.04 37.83
N LYS A 372 8.43 5.88 36.91
CA LYS A 372 8.68 4.61 36.20
C LYS A 372 10.00 3.94 36.62
N VAL A 373 10.00 2.61 36.67
CA VAL A 373 11.17 1.77 36.90
C VAL A 373 11.34 0.80 35.73
N VAL A 374 12.58 0.55 35.32
CA VAL A 374 12.93 -0.27 34.16
C VAL A 374 13.48 -1.63 34.59
N LEU A 375 12.75 -2.70 34.28
CA LEU A 375 13.20 -4.08 34.40
C LEU A 375 13.91 -4.48 33.10
N LYS A 376 15.25 -4.50 33.14
CA LYS A 376 16.05 -4.75 31.95
C LYS A 376 15.90 -6.17 31.40
N LYS A 377 15.82 -6.31 30.08
CA LYS A 377 15.65 -7.60 29.36
C LYS A 377 14.40 -8.38 29.76
N LYS A 378 13.29 -7.67 30.02
CA LYS A 378 11.97 -8.25 30.38
C LYS A 378 10.84 -7.88 29.42
N GLY A 379 11.13 -7.10 28.39
CA GLY A 379 10.26 -6.87 27.24
C GLY A 379 10.30 -8.01 26.21
N ILE A 380 9.85 -7.71 25.00
CA ILE A 380 9.63 -8.67 23.92
C ILE A 380 10.96 -9.00 23.21
N LYS A 381 11.06 -10.22 22.68
CA LYS A 381 12.20 -10.61 21.83
C LYS A 381 12.10 -9.91 20.47
N THR A 382 13.13 -9.15 20.10
CA THR A 382 13.20 -8.50 18.79
C THR A 382 13.48 -9.55 17.70
N LYS A 383 12.71 -9.51 16.61
CA LYS A 383 12.82 -10.43 15.47
C LYS A 383 14.25 -10.57 14.95
N ASN A 384 14.59 -11.77 14.49
CA ASN A 384 15.90 -12.14 13.93
C ASN A 384 17.12 -11.85 14.83
N SER A 385 16.91 -11.63 16.13
CA SER A 385 17.96 -11.31 17.10
C SER A 385 17.83 -12.14 18.37
N TYR A 386 18.81 -12.00 19.27
CA TYR A 386 18.74 -12.47 20.65
C TYR A 386 18.54 -11.32 21.66
N SER A 387 18.24 -10.09 21.21
CA SER A 387 17.87 -9.00 22.13
C SER A 387 16.44 -9.16 22.61
N LEU A 388 16.26 -8.86 23.90
CA LEU A 388 14.98 -8.63 24.56
C LEU A 388 14.89 -7.12 24.82
N GLY A 389 13.72 -6.54 24.61
CA GLY A 389 13.42 -5.20 25.11
C GLY A 389 13.37 -5.14 26.64
N ASP A 390 13.06 -3.97 27.17
CA ASP A 390 12.90 -3.72 28.59
C ASP A 390 11.41 -3.67 28.98
N GLN A 391 11.11 -3.90 30.26
CA GLN A 391 9.75 -3.71 30.81
C GLN A 391 9.73 -2.49 31.73
N TYR A 392 8.91 -1.50 31.38
CA TYR A 392 8.63 -0.31 32.17
C TYR A 392 7.46 -0.58 33.12
N VAL A 393 7.70 -0.39 34.41
CA VAL A 393 6.68 -0.43 35.45
C VAL A 393 6.36 1.01 35.82
N HIS A 394 5.13 1.46 35.54
CA HIS A 394 4.62 2.77 35.95
C HIS A 394 3.92 2.65 37.30
N PHE A 395 4.27 3.49 38.28
CA PHE A 395 3.63 3.46 39.60
C PHE A 395 2.44 4.41 39.66
N ASN A 396 1.24 3.84 39.82
CA ASN A 396 0.01 4.59 40.06
C ASN A 396 -0.40 4.45 41.53
N VAL A 397 -0.37 5.54 42.29
CA VAL A 397 -0.73 5.51 43.72
C VAL A 397 -2.25 5.59 43.87
N SER A 398 -2.85 4.54 44.43
CA SER A 398 -4.29 4.49 44.72
C SER A 398 -4.59 5.13 46.06
N ILE A 399 -5.42 6.16 46.04
CA ILE A 399 -5.95 6.84 47.22
C ILE A 399 -7.28 6.18 47.59
N PRO A 400 -7.43 5.61 48.81
CA PRO A 400 -8.68 4.96 49.21
C PRO A 400 -9.79 6.01 49.41
N SER A 401 -10.93 5.80 48.73
CA SER A 401 -12.09 6.69 48.81
C SER A 401 -12.84 6.64 50.14
N ASN A 402 -12.65 5.56 50.91
CA ASN A 402 -13.27 5.35 52.22
C ASN A 402 -12.19 5.04 53.25
N LEU A 403 -12.28 5.68 54.43
CA LEU A 403 -11.36 5.51 55.55
C LEU A 403 -12.16 5.15 56.81
N THR A 404 -11.66 4.20 57.60
CA THR A 404 -12.18 3.98 58.96
C THR A 404 -11.84 5.17 59.86
N GLN A 405 -12.61 5.38 60.93
CA GLN A 405 -12.40 6.47 61.89
C GLN A 405 -10.95 6.52 62.41
N ARG A 406 -10.34 5.35 62.70
CA ARG A 406 -8.94 5.26 63.14
C ARG A 406 -7.93 5.62 62.04
N GLN A 407 -8.16 5.19 60.80
CA GLN A 407 -7.29 5.58 59.68
C GLN A 407 -7.37 7.09 59.41
N ARG A 408 -8.57 7.68 59.51
CA ARG A 408 -8.77 9.12 59.40
C ARG A 408 -8.01 9.88 60.49
N GLN A 409 -8.11 9.46 61.76
CA GLN A 409 -7.36 10.05 62.87
C GLN A 409 -5.84 10.05 62.62
N LEU A 410 -5.28 8.91 62.19
CA LEU A 410 -3.84 8.78 61.89
C LEU A 410 -3.39 9.69 60.73
N ILE A 411 -4.25 9.93 59.73
CA ILE A 411 -3.96 10.86 58.62
C ILE A 411 -4.11 12.33 59.06
N GLU A 412 -5.08 12.63 59.93
CA GLU A 412 -5.24 13.94 60.57
C GLU A 412 -4.16 14.24 61.64
N GLU A 413 -3.42 13.24 62.10
CA GLU A 413 -2.20 13.38 62.90
C GLU A 413 -0.99 13.63 62.00
N PHE A 414 -0.78 12.78 60.98
CA PHE A 414 0.31 12.93 60.00
C PHE A 414 0.32 14.31 59.33
N ALA A 415 -0.85 14.81 58.92
CA ALA A 415 -0.99 16.12 58.26
C ALA A 415 -0.59 17.32 59.14
N LYS A 416 -0.60 17.18 60.49
CA LYS A 416 -0.14 18.23 61.42
C LYS A 416 1.38 18.29 61.49
N GLU A 417 2.03 17.13 61.54
CA GLU A 417 3.50 17.03 61.49
C GLU A 417 4.02 17.56 60.15
N GLU A 418 3.38 17.19 59.03
CA GLU A 418 3.72 17.67 57.69
C GLU A 418 3.60 19.20 57.56
N GLN A 419 2.51 19.81 58.05
CA GLN A 419 2.39 21.28 58.14
C GLN A 419 3.51 21.89 58.99
N GLY A 420 3.84 21.24 60.11
CA GLY A 420 4.94 21.62 60.97
C GLY A 420 6.34 21.50 60.34
N GLU A 421 6.52 20.82 59.21
CA GLU A 421 7.76 20.86 58.41
C GLU A 421 7.71 21.95 57.35
N TYR A 422 6.62 22.06 56.58
CA TYR A 422 6.46 23.10 55.55
C TYR A 422 6.61 24.53 56.09
N ASP A 423 6.10 24.83 57.30
CA ASP A 423 6.24 26.15 57.90
C ASP A 423 7.69 26.45 58.35
N LYS A 424 8.48 25.43 58.70
CA LYS A 424 9.92 25.57 58.98
C LYS A 424 10.69 25.85 57.69
N GLU A 425 10.40 25.13 56.61
CA GLU A 425 11.03 25.35 55.30
C GLU A 425 10.68 26.74 54.73
N ARG A 426 9.46 27.22 54.94
CA ARG A 426 9.07 28.61 54.61
C ARG A 426 9.83 29.65 55.41
N ALA A 427 9.98 29.46 56.73
CA ALA A 427 10.76 30.38 57.55
C ALA A 427 12.24 30.43 57.12
N ALA A 428 12.82 29.28 56.78
CA ALA A 428 14.20 29.18 56.29
C ALA A 428 14.42 29.76 54.88
N SER A 429 13.40 29.70 54.00
CA SER A 429 13.50 30.24 52.63
C SER A 429 13.10 31.71 52.51
N GLY A 430 12.38 32.27 53.49
CA GLY A 430 12.04 33.70 53.56
C GLY A 430 13.09 34.60 54.24
N SER A 431 14.30 34.09 54.49
CA SER A 431 15.35 34.78 55.28
C SER A 431 16.74 34.81 54.61
N GLY A 432 16.80 34.66 53.28
CA GLY A 432 18.00 34.79 52.44
C GLY A 432 17.89 35.94 51.43
#